data_AF-B5EHU0-F1
#
_entry.id   AF-B5EHU0-F1
#
_cell.length_a   1.000
_cell.length_b   1.000
_cell.length_c   1.000
_cell.angle_alpha   90.00
_cell.angle_beta   90.00
_cell.angle_gamma   90.00
#
_symmetry.space_group_name_H-M   'P 1'
#
loop_
_entity.id
_entity.type
_entity.pdbx_description
1 polymer ?
#
loop_
_entity_poly.entity_id
_entity_poly.type
_entity_poly.pdbx_seq_one_letter_code
_entity_poly.pdbx_strand_id
1 'polypeptide(L)'
;MPVLRKFITASLLMLAFAGSSSAGEGDGAVERGKGTIFTLWPLVDYRESPAEGFSNLSLLGPIVKYQKKGEDTDFAIRPFFYTSSHTTEKSDSTYYLYPLAYHESTPESDTSTALQLFRKTTYRKQEGAEQEKSTMLFPFYVSGTSAKYGPYRAFFPFYGDTYERFWRDEYHFVLFPLYGSAVKKGTTTKHYLWPIFSSTKGDKEDGFEVFPLYGQSQKEGVYQKRFVLWPFYLSEKSGLDTDNPTQKKTFFPLYASTDSPMMTSRTYLWPFFGYTENREKKYEEVNYLWPLVGTVRGENRSKDSYLPFYSHETRPEWEKSWYFWPIYKHEEIKSDIFRQEIDRVLFFLYRSNHEYWPKDGQDRQRTAVWPLFLYKRTTDGVSSVSLPAPVESILDKEGIEKNWAPLWRIYQRRWDQAGNSASTLFWNLYWHERRGDELAYELFPLISYRNTKSERELKLLKGLISLKRNGEEEDLSLLWLPFGLKWGHK
;
A
#
# COMPACT_ATOMS: atom_id res chain seq x y z
N MET A 1 7.78 -28.94 -2.29
CA MET A 1 8.65 -27.74 -2.22
C MET A 1 9.36 -27.43 -0.88
N PRO A 2 9.09 -28.06 0.29
CA PRO A 2 9.89 -27.80 1.51
C PRO A 2 11.32 -28.37 1.42
N VAL A 3 11.54 -29.37 0.55
CA VAL A 3 12.84 -29.99 0.29
C VAL A 3 13.79 -29.03 -0.42
N LEU A 4 13.32 -28.25 -1.40
CA LEU A 4 14.15 -27.27 -2.11
C LEU A 4 14.57 -26.10 -1.20
N ARG A 5 13.66 -25.65 -0.31
CA ARG A 5 13.96 -24.67 0.73
C ARG A 5 15.04 -25.21 1.66
N LYS A 6 14.89 -26.43 2.19
CA LYS A 6 15.91 -27.07 3.05
C LYS A 6 17.26 -27.26 2.36
N PHE A 7 17.28 -27.66 1.08
CA PHE A 7 18.53 -27.85 0.32
C PHE A 7 19.26 -26.54 0.02
N ILE A 8 18.54 -25.48 -0.32
CA ILE A 8 19.14 -24.16 -0.57
C ILE A 8 19.60 -23.53 0.75
N THR A 9 18.81 -23.64 1.83
CA THR A 9 19.22 -23.16 3.17
C THR A 9 20.41 -23.96 3.69
N ALA A 10 20.48 -25.28 3.48
CA ALA A 10 21.63 -26.10 3.86
C ALA A 10 22.88 -25.81 3.01
N SER A 11 22.73 -25.55 1.72
CA SER A 11 23.85 -25.17 0.84
C SER A 11 24.37 -23.78 1.14
N LEU A 12 23.49 -22.84 1.51
CA LEU A 12 23.86 -21.49 1.97
C LEU A 12 24.45 -21.50 3.39
N LEU A 13 23.98 -22.37 4.29
CA LEU A 13 24.63 -22.61 5.59
C LEU A 13 26.03 -23.20 5.38
N MET A 14 26.22 -24.12 4.44
CA MET A 14 27.55 -24.66 4.13
C MET A 14 28.50 -23.58 3.59
N LEU A 15 28.01 -22.62 2.82
CA LEU A 15 28.82 -21.46 2.38
C LEU A 15 29.13 -20.48 3.53
N ALA A 16 28.22 -20.33 4.50
CA ALA A 16 28.47 -19.56 5.73
C ALA A 16 29.48 -20.26 6.67
N PHE A 17 29.46 -21.60 6.74
CA PHE A 17 30.41 -22.39 7.55
C PHE A 17 31.77 -22.64 6.86
N ALA A 18 31.83 -22.59 5.53
CA ALA A 18 33.11 -22.70 4.80
C ALA A 18 34.04 -21.49 5.02
N GLY A 19 33.50 -20.35 5.49
CA GLY A 19 34.30 -19.18 5.89
C GLY A 19 34.92 -19.28 7.28
N SER A 20 34.57 -20.29 8.09
CA SER A 20 34.99 -20.41 9.50
C SER A 20 36.06 -21.48 9.77
N SER A 21 36.67 -22.10 8.75
CA SER A 21 37.70 -23.14 8.97
C SER A 21 39.11 -22.57 9.04
N SER A 22 39.43 -21.85 10.13
CA SER A 22 40.77 -21.88 10.75
C SER A 22 40.75 -21.16 12.11
N ALA A 23 40.38 -21.85 13.18
CA ALA A 23 40.76 -21.45 14.53
C ALA A 23 40.83 -22.72 15.38
N GLY A 24 42.04 -23.02 15.87
CA GLY A 24 42.32 -24.15 16.75
C GLY A 24 41.67 -23.97 18.12
N GLU A 25 41.47 -25.10 18.79
CA GLU A 25 40.94 -25.20 20.15
C GLU A 25 41.70 -24.30 21.13
N GLY A 26 40.96 -23.43 21.81
CA GLY A 26 41.45 -22.56 22.87
C GLY A 26 40.28 -21.92 23.61
N ASP A 27 40.12 -22.31 24.87
CA ASP A 27 39.09 -21.88 25.82
C ASP A 27 39.18 -20.38 26.16
N GLY A 28 38.03 -19.74 26.40
CA GLY A 28 37.97 -18.41 27.05
C GLY A 28 37.43 -17.23 26.22
N ALA A 29 36.37 -16.62 26.75
CA ALA A 29 35.81 -15.29 26.44
C ALA A 29 35.19 -15.09 25.05
N VAL A 30 33.87 -14.84 25.05
CA VAL A 30 33.12 -14.32 23.90
C VAL A 30 33.63 -12.91 23.59
N GLU A 31 34.70 -12.82 22.79
CA GLU A 31 34.98 -11.60 22.03
C GLU A 31 33.76 -11.33 21.16
N ARG A 32 33.12 -10.16 21.35
CA ARG A 32 32.07 -9.69 20.43
C ARG A 32 32.71 -9.60 19.05
N GLY A 33 32.41 -10.60 18.21
CA GLY A 33 33.13 -10.84 16.96
C GLY A 33 33.20 -9.61 16.07
N LYS A 34 34.40 -9.32 15.55
CA LYS A 34 34.63 -8.30 14.53
C LYS A 34 33.67 -8.54 13.35
N GLY A 35 32.96 -7.51 12.91
CA GLY A 35 32.06 -7.60 11.75
C GLY A 35 32.82 -7.94 10.47
N THR A 36 32.25 -8.83 9.66
CA THR A 36 32.84 -9.31 8.41
C THR A 36 32.21 -8.60 7.23
N ILE A 37 33.03 -8.12 6.30
CA ILE A 37 32.57 -7.62 4.99
C ILE A 37 33.40 -8.29 3.92
N PHE A 38 32.74 -9.01 3.02
CA PHE A 38 33.35 -9.64 1.86
C PHE A 38 32.58 -9.28 0.60
N THR A 39 33.25 -8.69 -0.37
CA THR A 39 32.64 -8.18 -1.59
C THR A 39 33.41 -8.67 -2.81
N LEU A 40 32.69 -9.21 -3.79
CA LEU A 40 33.15 -9.60 -5.11
C LEU A 40 32.06 -9.16 -6.10
N TRP A 41 32.05 -7.87 -6.42
CA TRP A 41 30.95 -7.30 -7.20
C TRP A 41 30.97 -7.81 -8.66
N PRO A 42 29.81 -8.10 -9.28
CA PRO A 42 28.46 -8.16 -8.69
C PRO A 42 28.11 -9.54 -8.10
N LEU A 43 29.04 -10.49 -8.10
CA LEU A 43 28.77 -11.90 -7.82
C LEU A 43 28.37 -12.18 -6.37
N VAL A 44 29.07 -11.60 -5.39
CA VAL A 44 28.88 -11.86 -3.96
C VAL A 44 29.08 -10.58 -3.15
N ASP A 45 28.16 -10.27 -2.24
CA ASP A 45 28.34 -9.29 -1.16
C ASP A 45 27.81 -9.90 0.13
N TYR A 46 28.72 -10.21 1.06
CA TYR A 46 28.43 -10.72 2.38
C TYR A 46 28.81 -9.70 3.44
N ARG A 47 27.88 -9.38 4.32
CA ARG A 47 28.08 -8.47 5.44
C ARG A 47 27.50 -9.06 6.70
N GLU A 48 28.24 -8.98 7.78
CA GLU A 48 27.85 -9.49 9.08
C GLU A 48 28.27 -8.51 10.18
N SER A 49 27.33 -8.22 11.08
CA SER A 49 27.57 -7.47 12.30
C SER A 49 27.03 -8.31 13.46
N PRO A 50 27.90 -9.14 14.11
CA PRO A 50 27.49 -10.01 15.21
C PRO A 50 26.89 -9.23 16.39
N ALA A 51 27.40 -8.02 16.67
CA ALA A 51 26.92 -7.15 17.74
C ALA A 51 25.45 -6.72 17.56
N GLU A 52 24.98 -6.63 16.32
CA GLU A 52 23.60 -6.24 15.98
C GLU A 52 22.72 -7.45 15.62
N GLY A 53 23.27 -8.68 15.68
CA GLY A 53 22.59 -9.88 15.19
C GLY A 53 22.21 -9.78 13.71
N PHE A 54 23.00 -9.06 12.91
CA PHE A 54 22.70 -8.75 11.52
C PHE A 54 23.61 -9.53 10.57
N SER A 55 23.03 -10.20 9.59
CA SER A 55 23.77 -10.75 8.45
C SER A 55 23.01 -10.51 7.15
N ASN A 56 23.75 -10.25 6.08
CA ASN A 56 23.21 -9.99 4.75
C ASN A 56 24.11 -10.59 3.69
N LEU A 57 23.57 -11.50 2.89
CA LEU A 57 24.18 -12.05 1.70
C LEU A 57 23.40 -11.58 0.47
N SER A 58 24.09 -11.01 -0.51
CA SER A 58 23.54 -10.63 -1.81
C SER A 58 24.37 -11.29 -2.92
N LEU A 59 23.72 -11.91 -3.90
CA LEU A 59 24.38 -12.53 -5.05
C LEU A 59 23.84 -11.94 -6.35
N LEU A 60 24.74 -11.74 -7.32
CA LEU A 60 24.43 -11.11 -8.61
C LEU A 60 23.72 -9.76 -8.42
N GLY A 61 24.30 -8.91 -7.58
CA GLY A 61 23.73 -7.63 -7.17
C GLY A 61 22.46 -7.80 -6.32
N PRO A 62 21.28 -7.36 -6.80
CA PRO A 62 20.03 -7.44 -6.04
C PRO A 62 19.25 -8.75 -6.27
N ILE A 63 19.69 -9.64 -7.18
CA ILE A 63 18.87 -10.75 -7.68
C ILE A 63 18.57 -11.75 -6.56
N VAL A 64 19.61 -12.29 -5.91
CA VAL A 64 19.42 -13.19 -4.76
C VAL A 64 19.83 -12.45 -3.50
N LYS A 65 18.96 -12.42 -2.49
CA LYS A 65 19.26 -11.79 -1.20
C LYS A 65 18.79 -12.68 -0.06
N TYR A 66 19.62 -12.82 0.96
CA TYR A 66 19.27 -13.42 2.24
C TYR A 66 19.72 -12.47 3.35
N GLN A 67 18.80 -12.00 4.18
CA GLN A 67 19.07 -11.07 5.26
C GLN A 67 18.46 -11.61 6.55
N LYS A 68 19.23 -11.57 7.63
CA LYS A 68 18.78 -11.91 8.98
C LYS A 68 19.06 -10.72 9.89
N LYS A 69 18.07 -10.34 10.71
CA LYS A 69 18.21 -9.29 11.72
C LYS A 69 17.54 -9.76 13.00
N GLY A 70 18.34 -10.26 13.96
CA GLY A 70 17.81 -10.94 15.13
C GLY A 70 17.05 -12.20 14.73
N GLU A 71 15.75 -12.25 15.04
CA GLU A 71 14.85 -13.36 14.65
C GLU A 71 14.21 -13.15 13.27
N ASP A 72 14.21 -11.91 12.76
CA ASP A 72 13.60 -11.59 11.48
C ASP A 72 14.45 -12.09 10.32
N THR A 73 13.79 -12.66 9.31
CA THR A 73 14.46 -13.26 8.15
C THR A 73 13.78 -12.84 6.86
N ASP A 74 14.57 -12.31 5.92
CA ASP A 74 14.16 -11.99 4.56
C ASP A 74 14.94 -12.84 3.55
N PHE A 75 14.24 -13.40 2.56
CA PHE A 75 14.86 -14.08 1.43
C PHE A 75 14.20 -13.68 0.12
N ALA A 76 15.00 -13.44 -0.92
CA ALA A 76 14.51 -12.98 -2.21
C ALA A 76 15.27 -13.62 -3.38
N ILE A 77 14.54 -13.95 -4.43
CA ILE A 77 15.03 -14.24 -5.79
C ILE A 77 14.22 -13.33 -6.72
N ARG A 78 14.73 -12.12 -6.95
CA ARG A 78 13.99 -11.04 -7.62
C ARG A 78 13.91 -11.22 -9.14
N PRO A 79 12.80 -10.84 -9.79
CA PRO A 79 11.52 -10.38 -9.20
C PRO A 79 10.56 -11.53 -8.85
N PHE A 80 10.99 -12.78 -8.96
CA PHE A 80 10.12 -13.97 -8.96
C PHE A 80 9.61 -14.38 -7.58
N PHE A 81 10.41 -14.22 -6.54
CA PHE A 81 10.11 -14.71 -5.20
C PHE A 81 10.65 -13.79 -4.12
N TYR A 82 9.86 -13.55 -3.09
CA TYR A 82 10.29 -12.89 -1.86
C TYR A 82 9.55 -13.52 -0.68
N THR A 83 10.23 -13.76 0.42
CA THR A 83 9.63 -14.20 1.69
C THR A 83 10.22 -13.42 2.84
N SER A 84 9.39 -13.05 3.79
CA SER A 84 9.78 -12.32 4.98
C SER A 84 8.99 -12.85 6.16
N SER A 85 9.71 -13.05 7.27
CA SER A 85 9.16 -13.51 8.54
C SER A 85 9.60 -12.53 9.61
N HIS A 86 8.64 -11.85 10.23
CA HIS A 86 8.85 -10.91 11.32
C HIS A 86 8.27 -11.49 12.60
N THR A 87 9.12 -11.92 13.52
CA THR A 87 8.68 -12.65 14.72
C THR A 87 7.99 -11.73 15.72
N THR A 88 8.48 -10.50 15.86
CA THR A 88 7.91 -9.50 16.78
C THR A 88 6.50 -9.07 16.37
N GLU A 89 6.27 -8.88 15.08
CA GLU A 89 4.97 -8.49 14.52
C GLU A 89 4.04 -9.71 14.28
N LYS A 90 4.56 -10.94 14.44
CA LYS A 90 3.87 -12.20 14.11
C LYS A 90 3.27 -12.16 12.70
N SER A 91 4.04 -11.64 11.76
CA SER A 91 3.62 -11.45 10.37
C SER A 91 4.57 -12.16 9.41
N ASP A 92 4.00 -12.97 8.53
CA ASP A 92 4.71 -13.67 7.47
C ASP A 92 4.17 -13.22 6.12
N SER A 93 5.06 -12.87 5.19
CA SER A 93 4.70 -12.50 3.82
C SER A 93 5.50 -13.31 2.81
N THR A 94 4.84 -13.74 1.74
CA THR A 94 5.45 -14.43 0.61
C THR A 94 4.87 -13.89 -0.68
N TYR A 95 5.73 -13.40 -1.57
CA TYR A 95 5.38 -12.83 -2.86
C TYR A 95 5.92 -13.72 -3.99
N TYR A 96 5.07 -13.98 -4.99
CA TYR A 96 5.42 -14.67 -6.22
C TYR A 96 5.15 -13.74 -7.40
N LEU A 97 6.21 -13.27 -8.05
CA LEU A 97 6.16 -12.36 -9.18
C LEU A 97 5.11 -11.25 -8.97
N TYR A 98 5.21 -10.54 -7.85
CA TYR A 98 4.17 -9.61 -7.39
C TYR A 98 3.76 -8.63 -8.50
N PRO A 99 2.47 -8.34 -8.72
CA PRO A 99 1.31 -8.72 -7.89
C PRO A 99 0.61 -10.01 -8.36
N LEU A 100 1.27 -10.89 -9.13
CA LEU A 100 0.62 -12.08 -9.69
C LEU A 100 0.16 -13.03 -8.60
N ALA A 101 0.98 -13.38 -7.62
CA ALA A 101 0.49 -14.15 -6.48
C ALA A 101 1.20 -13.75 -5.19
N TYR A 102 0.49 -13.83 -4.08
CA TYR A 102 1.06 -13.56 -2.77
C TYR A 102 0.28 -14.24 -1.65
N HIS A 103 0.96 -14.42 -0.54
CA HIS A 103 0.43 -14.95 0.70
C HIS A 103 0.90 -14.05 1.84
N GLU A 104 -0.04 -13.59 2.65
CA GLU A 104 0.21 -12.74 3.81
C GLU A 104 -0.56 -13.33 5.00
N SER A 105 0.16 -13.64 6.08
CA SER A 105 -0.40 -14.09 7.34
C SER A 105 -0.06 -13.08 8.42
N THR A 106 -1.08 -12.43 8.97
CA THR A 106 -1.02 -11.54 10.14
C THR A 106 -1.71 -12.20 11.33
N PRO A 107 -1.63 -11.65 12.55
CA PRO A 107 -2.40 -12.15 13.69
C PRO A 107 -3.90 -12.20 13.42
N GLU A 108 -4.46 -11.23 12.67
CA GLU A 108 -5.91 -11.16 12.40
C GLU A 108 -6.35 -11.98 11.20
N SER A 109 -5.48 -12.20 10.20
CA SER A 109 -5.91 -12.80 8.95
C SER A 109 -4.83 -13.59 8.22
N ASP A 110 -5.26 -14.59 7.47
CA ASP A 110 -4.43 -15.35 6.53
C ASP A 110 -5.03 -15.17 5.14
N THR A 111 -4.30 -14.48 4.25
CA THR A 111 -4.78 -14.15 2.90
C THR A 111 -3.83 -14.70 1.85
N SER A 112 -4.39 -15.41 0.88
CA SER A 112 -3.70 -15.90 -0.31
C SER A 112 -4.39 -15.37 -1.55
N THR A 113 -3.65 -14.74 -2.45
CA THR A 113 -4.16 -14.16 -3.70
C THR A 113 -3.35 -14.70 -4.89
N ALA A 114 -4.03 -14.99 -6.00
CA ALA A 114 -3.40 -15.35 -7.27
C ALA A 114 -4.15 -14.72 -8.46
N LEU A 115 -3.39 -14.17 -9.40
CA LEU A 115 -3.79 -13.40 -10.58
C LEU A 115 -4.76 -12.25 -10.31
N GLN A 116 -4.92 -11.83 -9.06
CA GLN A 116 -6.04 -10.96 -8.60
C GLN A 116 -7.44 -11.55 -8.86
N LEU A 117 -7.52 -12.79 -9.36
CA LEU A 117 -8.77 -13.50 -9.66
C LEU A 117 -9.11 -14.47 -8.54
N PHE A 118 -8.13 -15.20 -8.04
CA PHE A 118 -8.28 -16.08 -6.89
C PHE A 118 -7.88 -15.37 -5.62
N ARG A 119 -8.75 -15.41 -4.61
CA ARG A 119 -8.48 -14.93 -3.26
C ARG A 119 -9.07 -15.89 -2.25
N LYS A 120 -8.27 -16.30 -1.28
CA LYS A 120 -8.69 -17.05 -0.12
C LYS A 120 -8.28 -16.27 1.12
N THR A 121 -9.24 -15.99 2.00
CA THR A 121 -8.97 -15.27 3.25
C THR A 121 -9.58 -16.06 4.41
N THR A 122 -8.80 -16.28 5.46
CA THR A 122 -9.24 -16.85 6.72
C THR A 122 -9.05 -15.79 7.79
N TYR A 123 -10.15 -15.30 8.36
CA TYR A 123 -10.10 -14.36 9.47
C TYR A 123 -10.01 -15.12 10.80
N ARG A 124 -9.08 -14.72 11.64
CA ARG A 124 -8.87 -15.25 12.99
C ARG A 124 -9.51 -14.24 13.95
N LYS A 125 -10.71 -14.56 14.47
CA LYS A 125 -11.32 -13.78 15.56
C LYS A 125 -10.69 -14.19 16.89
N GLN A 126 -10.75 -13.30 17.89
CA GLN A 126 -10.32 -13.58 19.27
C GLN A 126 -10.99 -14.86 19.82
N GLU A 127 -10.35 -15.48 20.81
CA GLU A 127 -10.69 -16.80 21.36
C GLU A 127 -12.21 -17.03 21.53
N GLY A 128 -12.71 -18.13 20.94
CA GLY A 128 -14.09 -18.59 21.08
C GLY A 128 -15.01 -18.34 19.88
N ALA A 129 -14.60 -17.55 18.88
CA ALA A 129 -15.39 -17.31 17.67
C ALA A 129 -14.96 -18.24 16.51
N GLU A 130 -15.95 -18.76 15.74
CA GLU A 130 -15.68 -19.58 14.56
C GLU A 130 -14.80 -18.84 13.53
N GLN A 131 -13.86 -19.57 12.93
CA GLN A 131 -13.01 -19.05 11.86
C GLN A 131 -13.86 -18.70 10.64
N GLU A 132 -13.86 -17.41 10.26
CA GLU A 132 -14.56 -16.98 9.06
C GLU A 132 -13.65 -17.20 7.85
N LYS A 133 -14.06 -18.12 6.97
CA LYS A 133 -13.34 -18.44 5.74
C LYS A 133 -14.10 -17.87 4.56
N SER A 134 -13.40 -17.22 3.64
CA SER A 134 -13.94 -16.85 2.35
C SER A 134 -12.99 -17.26 1.22
N THR A 135 -13.56 -17.75 0.13
CA THR A 135 -12.86 -18.05 -1.11
C THR A 135 -13.58 -17.35 -2.26
N MET A 136 -12.82 -16.77 -3.17
CA MET A 136 -13.31 -16.12 -4.37
C MET A 136 -12.40 -16.50 -5.54
N LEU A 137 -13.00 -16.90 -6.65
CA LEU A 137 -12.39 -16.99 -7.97
C LEU A 137 -13.23 -16.11 -8.88
N PHE A 138 -12.88 -14.83 -9.00
CA PHE A 138 -13.66 -13.87 -9.75
C PHE A 138 -13.66 -14.20 -11.26
N PRO A 139 -14.81 -14.06 -11.96
CA PRO A 139 -16.17 -13.85 -11.44
C PRO A 139 -16.91 -15.16 -11.11
N PHE A 140 -16.30 -16.33 -11.35
CA PHE A 140 -16.98 -17.62 -11.43
C PHE A 140 -17.40 -18.24 -10.10
N TYR A 141 -16.62 -18.10 -9.04
CA TYR A 141 -16.89 -18.80 -7.79
C TYR A 141 -16.70 -17.90 -6.57
N VAL A 142 -17.64 -17.98 -5.63
CA VAL A 142 -17.56 -17.31 -4.34
C VAL A 142 -18.07 -18.27 -3.28
N SER A 143 -17.37 -18.37 -2.16
CA SER A 143 -17.87 -19.07 -0.98
C SER A 143 -17.44 -18.39 0.31
N GLY A 144 -18.20 -18.64 1.36
CA GLY A 144 -17.83 -18.24 2.70
C GLY A 144 -18.91 -18.59 3.71
N THR A 145 -18.79 -18.01 4.91
CA THR A 145 -19.75 -18.19 5.99
C THR A 145 -20.23 -16.81 6.45
N SER A 146 -21.54 -16.63 6.52
CA SER A 146 -22.17 -15.49 7.20
C SER A 146 -22.47 -15.89 8.64
N ALA A 147 -22.27 -14.97 9.58
CA ALA A 147 -22.61 -15.19 10.98
C ALA A 147 -24.12 -15.40 11.20
N LYS A 148 -24.95 -14.79 10.35
CA LYS A 148 -26.41 -14.82 10.46
C LYS A 148 -27.06 -15.94 9.63
N TYR A 149 -26.57 -16.18 8.43
CA TYR A 149 -27.21 -17.06 7.44
C TYR A 149 -26.45 -18.36 7.17
N GLY A 150 -25.28 -18.54 7.79
CA GLY A 150 -24.46 -19.74 7.64
C GLY A 150 -23.65 -19.77 6.34
N PRO A 151 -23.23 -20.96 5.89
CA PRO A 151 -22.36 -21.11 4.73
C PRO A 151 -23.10 -20.80 3.42
N TYR A 152 -22.41 -20.15 2.49
CA TYR A 152 -22.94 -19.81 1.17
C TYR A 152 -21.93 -20.10 0.07
N ARG A 153 -22.45 -20.34 -1.14
CA ARG A 153 -21.67 -20.63 -2.34
C ARG A 153 -22.38 -20.09 -3.57
N ALA A 154 -21.61 -19.49 -4.45
CA ALA A 154 -22.05 -19.06 -5.77
C ALA A 154 -21.09 -19.57 -6.84
N PHE A 155 -21.68 -20.08 -7.92
CA PHE A 155 -21.05 -20.51 -9.16
C PHE A 155 -21.69 -19.74 -10.33
N PHE A 156 -21.14 -18.57 -10.62
CA PHE A 156 -21.64 -17.69 -11.67
C PHE A 156 -21.31 -18.24 -13.07
N PRO A 157 -22.25 -18.18 -14.04
CA PRO A 157 -23.60 -17.63 -13.95
C PRO A 157 -24.69 -18.64 -13.57
N PHE A 158 -24.37 -19.89 -13.25
CA PHE A 158 -25.36 -20.98 -13.18
C PHE A 158 -26.21 -20.99 -11.92
N TYR A 159 -25.62 -20.78 -10.75
CA TYR A 159 -26.32 -20.85 -9.47
C TYR A 159 -25.54 -20.08 -8.43
N GLY A 160 -26.19 -19.38 -7.52
CA GLY A 160 -25.47 -18.96 -6.33
C GLY A 160 -26.28 -18.27 -5.27
N ASP A 161 -25.93 -18.61 -4.03
CA ASP A 161 -26.39 -17.95 -2.82
C ASP A 161 -25.23 -17.14 -2.25
N THR A 162 -25.49 -15.88 -1.94
CA THR A 162 -24.55 -15.03 -1.20
C THR A 162 -25.29 -14.24 -0.14
N TYR A 163 -24.70 -14.14 1.05
CA TYR A 163 -25.28 -13.45 2.20
C TYR A 163 -24.43 -12.27 2.63
N GLU A 164 -25.09 -11.22 3.12
CA GLU A 164 -24.46 -10.00 3.68
C GLU A 164 -23.43 -9.36 2.73
N ARG A 165 -23.69 -9.46 1.42
CA ARG A 165 -22.84 -8.91 0.35
C ARG A 165 -23.64 -7.92 -0.50
N PHE A 166 -22.91 -6.99 -1.15
CA PHE A 166 -23.51 -5.99 -2.05
C PHE A 166 -24.66 -5.18 -1.44
N TRP A 167 -24.57 -4.85 -0.14
CA TRP A 167 -25.61 -4.10 0.59
C TRP A 167 -27.00 -4.79 0.55
N ARG A 168 -27.02 -6.13 0.46
CA ARG A 168 -28.19 -7.00 0.53
C ARG A 168 -27.98 -8.04 1.61
N ASP A 169 -29.08 -8.51 2.17
CA ASP A 169 -29.06 -9.56 3.20
C ASP A 169 -28.83 -10.92 2.53
N GLU A 170 -29.55 -11.16 1.43
CA GLU A 170 -29.49 -12.41 0.67
C GLU A 170 -29.54 -12.11 -0.83
N TYR A 171 -28.77 -12.86 -1.62
CA TYR A 171 -28.84 -12.83 -3.08
C TYR A 171 -28.76 -14.26 -3.60
N HIS A 172 -29.76 -14.64 -4.37
CA HIS A 172 -29.93 -15.96 -4.97
C HIS A 172 -30.06 -15.79 -6.48
N PHE A 173 -29.33 -16.55 -7.28
CA PHE A 173 -29.54 -16.54 -8.72
C PHE A 173 -29.48 -17.94 -9.30
N VAL A 174 -30.20 -18.12 -10.41
CA VAL A 174 -30.20 -19.36 -11.19
C VAL A 174 -30.14 -18.97 -12.66
N LEU A 175 -29.14 -19.50 -13.37
CA LEU A 175 -28.87 -19.23 -14.79
C LEU A 175 -28.88 -17.74 -15.11
N PHE A 176 -28.10 -16.94 -14.40
CA PHE A 176 -27.98 -15.50 -14.65
C PHE A 176 -27.69 -15.24 -16.15
N PRO A 177 -28.40 -14.29 -16.80
CA PRO A 177 -29.33 -13.32 -16.22
C PRO A 177 -30.81 -13.77 -16.15
N LEU A 178 -31.14 -15.04 -16.39
CA LEU A 178 -32.53 -15.51 -16.49
C LEU A 178 -33.35 -15.30 -15.21
N TYR A 179 -32.78 -15.65 -14.04
CA TYR A 179 -33.46 -15.46 -12.75
C TYR A 179 -32.49 -15.02 -11.65
N GLY A 180 -32.93 -14.06 -10.84
CA GLY A 180 -32.26 -13.65 -9.61
C GLY A 180 -33.26 -13.19 -8.55
N SER A 181 -32.92 -13.28 -7.28
CA SER A 181 -33.72 -12.83 -6.15
C SER A 181 -32.80 -12.18 -5.13
N ALA A 182 -33.13 -10.97 -4.71
CA ALA A 182 -32.40 -10.23 -3.69
C ALA A 182 -33.32 -9.89 -2.51
N VAL A 183 -32.84 -10.10 -1.30
CA VAL A 183 -33.57 -9.78 -0.06
C VAL A 183 -32.87 -8.65 0.67
N LYS A 184 -33.64 -7.67 1.16
CA LYS A 184 -33.15 -6.58 2.02
C LYS A 184 -34.23 -6.19 3.01
N LYS A 185 -33.96 -6.33 4.31
CA LYS A 185 -34.86 -5.95 5.42
C LYS A 185 -36.30 -6.49 5.24
N GLY A 186 -36.43 -7.75 4.82
CA GLY A 186 -37.73 -8.42 4.59
C GLY A 186 -38.36 -8.18 3.22
N THR A 187 -37.80 -7.30 2.39
CA THR A 187 -38.26 -7.05 1.03
C THR A 187 -37.53 -7.94 0.04
N THR A 188 -38.28 -8.72 -0.73
CA THR A 188 -37.75 -9.62 -1.76
C THR A 188 -37.97 -9.00 -3.15
N THR A 189 -36.91 -8.84 -3.93
CA THR A 189 -36.97 -8.41 -5.33
C THR A 189 -36.51 -9.53 -6.23
N LYS A 190 -37.42 -10.04 -7.06
CA LYS A 190 -37.14 -11.06 -8.08
C LYS A 190 -36.86 -10.38 -9.41
N HIS A 191 -35.85 -10.85 -10.12
CA HIS A 191 -35.48 -10.40 -11.46
C HIS A 191 -35.69 -11.55 -12.45
N TYR A 192 -36.26 -11.22 -13.60
CA TYR A 192 -36.38 -12.11 -14.74
C TYR A 192 -35.70 -11.46 -15.94
N LEU A 193 -34.78 -12.16 -16.59
CA LEU A 193 -33.96 -11.60 -17.68
C LEU A 193 -33.30 -10.28 -17.26
N TRP A 194 -32.55 -10.31 -16.14
CA TRP A 194 -31.93 -9.12 -15.57
C TRP A 194 -31.18 -8.30 -16.65
N PRO A 195 -31.38 -6.97 -16.73
CA PRO A 195 -32.17 -6.12 -15.85
C PRO A 195 -33.63 -5.86 -16.30
N ILE A 196 -34.15 -6.59 -17.30
CA ILE A 196 -35.38 -6.22 -18.03
C ILE A 196 -36.63 -6.27 -17.17
N PHE A 197 -36.87 -7.37 -16.43
CA PHE A 197 -38.05 -7.48 -15.57
C PHE A 197 -37.66 -7.62 -14.11
N SER A 198 -38.35 -6.89 -13.25
CA SER A 198 -38.25 -7.07 -11.80
C SER A 198 -39.63 -7.03 -11.14
N SER A 199 -39.77 -7.74 -10.02
CA SER A 199 -40.95 -7.69 -9.16
C SER A 199 -40.52 -7.67 -7.70
N THR A 200 -41.00 -6.68 -6.98
CA THR A 200 -40.69 -6.47 -5.56
C THR A 200 -41.92 -6.80 -4.72
N LYS A 201 -41.71 -7.57 -3.65
CA LYS A 201 -42.73 -7.92 -2.66
C LYS A 201 -42.11 -7.91 -1.26
N GLY A 202 -42.79 -7.29 -0.32
CA GLY A 202 -42.43 -7.25 1.09
C GLY A 202 -43.64 -6.90 1.95
N ASP A 203 -43.44 -6.70 3.25
CA ASP A 203 -44.50 -6.23 4.13
C ASP A 203 -44.96 -4.82 3.74
N LYS A 204 -46.23 -4.71 3.31
CA LYS A 204 -46.84 -3.51 2.73
C LYS A 204 -46.05 -2.86 1.60
N GLU A 205 -45.29 -3.69 0.86
CA GLU A 205 -44.36 -3.24 -0.18
C GLU A 205 -44.59 -4.05 -1.45
N ASP A 206 -44.88 -3.36 -2.54
CA ASP A 206 -45.13 -3.95 -3.85
C ASP A 206 -44.45 -3.12 -4.95
N GLY A 207 -44.04 -3.78 -6.03
CA GLY A 207 -43.46 -3.10 -7.17
C GLY A 207 -43.22 -4.02 -8.35
N PHE A 208 -43.09 -3.41 -9.52
CA PHE A 208 -42.65 -4.08 -10.73
C PHE A 208 -41.89 -3.10 -11.62
N GLU A 209 -40.96 -3.64 -12.41
CA GLU A 209 -40.20 -2.87 -13.37
C GLU A 209 -40.08 -3.64 -14.68
N VAL A 210 -40.17 -2.89 -15.77
CA VAL A 210 -39.88 -3.27 -17.15
C VAL A 210 -38.84 -2.28 -17.65
N PHE A 211 -37.58 -2.52 -17.33
CA PHE A 211 -36.48 -1.61 -17.67
C PHE A 211 -36.18 -1.65 -19.17
N PRO A 212 -35.95 -0.51 -19.84
CA PRO A 212 -35.94 0.88 -19.33
C PRO A 212 -37.28 1.62 -19.46
N LEU A 213 -38.37 0.95 -19.81
CA LEU A 213 -39.63 1.58 -20.23
C LEU A 213 -40.46 2.13 -19.07
N TYR A 214 -40.65 1.34 -18.02
CA TYR A 214 -41.49 1.71 -16.89
C TYR A 214 -41.07 0.96 -15.64
N GLY A 215 -41.18 1.58 -14.48
CA GLY A 215 -41.13 0.85 -13.22
C GLY A 215 -41.80 1.63 -12.14
N GLN A 216 -42.39 0.91 -11.19
CA GLN A 216 -43.00 1.48 -10.01
C GLN A 216 -42.78 0.57 -8.82
N SER A 217 -42.56 1.18 -7.65
CA SER A 217 -42.50 0.47 -6.39
C SER A 217 -42.99 1.39 -5.29
N GLN A 218 -43.78 0.84 -4.37
CA GLN A 218 -44.32 1.57 -3.25
C GLN A 218 -44.23 0.72 -1.99
N LYS A 219 -44.00 1.39 -0.87
CA LYS A 219 -44.17 0.85 0.46
C LYS A 219 -45.10 1.77 1.23
N GLU A 220 -46.22 1.23 1.69
CA GLU A 220 -47.28 2.01 2.34
C GLU A 220 -46.72 2.85 3.49
N GLY A 221 -46.92 4.17 3.44
CA GLY A 221 -46.44 5.10 4.46
C GLY A 221 -44.94 5.38 4.48
N VAL A 222 -44.12 4.72 3.64
CA VAL A 222 -42.64 4.85 3.67
C VAL A 222 -42.10 5.51 2.40
N TYR A 223 -42.45 4.97 1.23
CA TYR A 223 -41.94 5.50 -0.04
C TYR A 223 -42.84 5.15 -1.24
N GLN A 224 -42.71 5.94 -2.31
CA GLN A 224 -43.29 5.68 -3.62
C GLN A 224 -42.29 6.10 -4.70
N LYS A 225 -41.93 5.19 -5.60
CA LYS A 225 -40.97 5.41 -6.69
C LYS A 225 -41.60 5.03 -8.01
N ARG A 226 -41.30 5.80 -9.05
CA ARG A 226 -41.74 5.54 -10.41
C ARG A 226 -40.73 6.11 -11.41
N PHE A 227 -40.52 5.41 -12.51
CA PHE A 227 -39.89 5.97 -13.70
C PHE A 227 -40.69 5.66 -14.96
N VAL A 228 -40.54 6.50 -15.97
CA VAL A 228 -41.10 6.32 -17.32
C VAL A 228 -40.00 6.68 -18.30
N LEU A 229 -39.69 5.77 -19.23
CA LEU A 229 -38.61 5.91 -20.22
C LEU A 229 -37.32 6.38 -19.57
N TRP A 230 -36.69 5.51 -18.79
CA TRP A 230 -35.44 5.83 -18.12
C TRP A 230 -34.38 6.30 -19.14
N PRO A 231 -33.62 7.39 -18.88
CA PRO A 231 -33.58 8.20 -17.65
C PRO A 231 -34.45 9.48 -17.71
N PHE A 232 -35.37 9.61 -18.67
CA PHE A 232 -36.05 10.87 -18.97
C PHE A 232 -37.04 11.30 -17.89
N TYR A 233 -37.85 10.40 -17.32
CA TYR A 233 -38.80 10.76 -16.25
C TYR A 233 -38.64 9.86 -15.02
N LEU A 234 -38.32 10.47 -13.88
CA LEU A 234 -38.26 9.81 -12.58
C LEU A 234 -39.04 10.60 -11.54
N SER A 235 -39.79 9.92 -10.69
CA SER A 235 -40.52 10.49 -9.57
C SER A 235 -40.33 9.60 -8.35
N GLU A 236 -39.82 10.18 -7.26
CA GLU A 236 -39.61 9.48 -6.00
C GLU A 236 -40.19 10.31 -4.85
N LYS A 237 -40.92 9.67 -3.95
CA LYS A 237 -41.27 10.17 -2.63
C LYS A 237 -40.70 9.18 -1.63
N SER A 238 -39.94 9.63 -0.64
CA SER A 238 -39.29 8.74 0.32
C SER A 238 -39.21 9.39 1.70
N GLY A 239 -39.04 8.56 2.73
CA GLY A 239 -39.02 9.02 4.12
C GLY A 239 -40.36 9.59 4.57
N LEU A 240 -41.46 9.08 4.02
CA LEU A 240 -42.82 9.51 4.37
C LEU A 240 -43.19 9.17 5.83
N ASP A 241 -42.46 8.24 6.42
CA ASP A 241 -42.50 7.76 7.80
C ASP A 241 -41.54 8.52 8.74
N THR A 242 -40.87 9.55 8.24
CA THR A 242 -39.86 10.33 8.98
C THR A 242 -40.22 11.81 9.01
N ASP A 243 -39.54 12.58 9.88
CA ASP A 243 -39.73 14.04 9.96
C ASP A 243 -39.15 14.80 8.74
N ASN A 244 -38.53 14.11 7.78
CA ASN A 244 -37.94 14.72 6.59
C ASN A 244 -38.41 14.04 5.29
N PRO A 245 -39.73 14.07 4.99
CA PRO A 245 -40.25 13.52 3.75
C PRO A 245 -39.61 14.21 2.54
N THR A 246 -39.05 13.40 1.64
CA THR A 246 -38.29 13.87 0.49
C THR A 246 -39.04 13.53 -0.79
N GLN A 247 -39.24 14.53 -1.65
CA GLN A 247 -39.81 14.37 -2.98
C GLN A 247 -38.77 14.72 -4.04
N LYS A 248 -38.62 13.86 -5.03
CA LYS A 248 -37.73 14.06 -6.17
C LYS A 248 -38.52 13.91 -7.46
N LYS A 249 -38.29 14.82 -8.40
CA LYS A 249 -38.82 14.74 -9.76
C LYS A 249 -37.69 15.07 -10.72
N THR A 250 -37.48 14.20 -11.70
CA THR A 250 -36.46 14.38 -12.73
C THR A 250 -37.13 14.30 -14.08
N PHE A 251 -36.94 15.33 -14.88
CA PHE A 251 -37.22 15.36 -16.30
C PHE A 251 -35.90 15.60 -17.05
N PHE A 252 -35.08 14.55 -17.17
CA PHE A 252 -33.73 14.66 -17.70
C PHE A 252 -33.74 14.95 -19.21
N PRO A 253 -32.84 15.79 -19.75
CA PRO A 253 -31.84 16.62 -19.04
C PRO A 253 -32.37 18.01 -18.63
N LEU A 254 -33.65 18.31 -18.85
CA LEU A 254 -34.17 19.66 -18.76
C LEU A 254 -34.37 20.17 -17.34
N TYR A 255 -34.79 19.30 -16.42
CA TYR A 255 -35.12 19.69 -15.06
C TYR A 255 -34.91 18.54 -14.07
N ALA A 256 -34.41 18.86 -12.88
CA ALA A 256 -34.50 17.96 -11.74
C ALA A 256 -34.78 18.76 -10.47
N SER A 257 -35.59 18.22 -9.58
CA SER A 257 -35.89 18.82 -8.28
C SER A 257 -35.82 17.80 -7.17
N THR A 258 -35.34 18.24 -6.02
CA THR A 258 -35.47 17.54 -4.74
C THR A 258 -36.02 18.52 -3.72
N ASP A 259 -37.06 18.12 -3.00
CA ASP A 259 -37.72 18.93 -1.98
C ASP A 259 -37.90 18.10 -0.72
N SER A 260 -37.40 18.61 0.40
CA SER A 260 -37.67 18.10 1.74
C SER A 260 -37.61 19.27 2.73
N PRO A 261 -38.14 19.10 3.96
CA PRO A 261 -37.97 20.10 5.02
C PRO A 261 -36.50 20.54 5.19
N MET A 262 -35.57 19.58 5.14
CA MET A 262 -34.15 19.82 5.35
C MET A 262 -33.37 20.27 4.11
N MET A 263 -33.87 20.05 2.89
CA MET A 263 -33.12 20.35 1.66
C MET A 263 -34.03 20.69 0.48
N THR A 264 -33.66 21.73 -0.26
CA THR A 264 -34.27 22.07 -1.54
C THR A 264 -33.18 22.12 -2.61
N SER A 265 -33.36 21.39 -3.71
CA SER A 265 -32.42 21.37 -4.83
C SER A 265 -33.17 21.48 -6.14
N ARG A 266 -32.62 22.24 -7.08
CA ARG A 266 -33.14 22.50 -8.42
C ARG A 266 -32.01 22.47 -9.42
N THR A 267 -32.18 21.70 -10.48
CA THR A 267 -31.26 21.67 -11.62
C THR A 267 -32.05 22.01 -12.86
N TYR A 268 -31.55 22.95 -13.65
CA TYR A 268 -32.14 23.36 -14.92
C TYR A 268 -31.13 23.13 -16.02
N LEU A 269 -31.58 22.46 -17.09
CA LEU A 269 -30.77 22.14 -18.26
C LEU A 269 -29.43 21.54 -17.83
N TRP A 270 -29.42 20.33 -17.28
CA TRP A 270 -28.17 19.70 -16.88
C TRP A 270 -27.18 19.68 -18.07
N PRO A 271 -25.90 20.06 -17.90
CA PRO A 271 -25.20 20.42 -16.65
C PRO A 271 -25.10 21.93 -16.35
N PHE A 272 -25.89 22.78 -17.01
CA PHE A 272 -25.69 24.23 -17.05
C PHE A 272 -26.02 24.95 -15.73
N PHE A 273 -27.11 24.63 -15.04
CA PHE A 273 -27.53 25.35 -13.84
C PHE A 273 -28.00 24.41 -12.73
N GLY A 274 -27.46 24.59 -11.53
CA GLY A 274 -27.88 23.87 -10.35
C GLY A 274 -27.88 24.79 -9.12
N TYR A 275 -28.90 24.67 -8.29
CA TYR A 275 -29.04 25.33 -7.01
C TYR A 275 -29.41 24.31 -5.95
N THR A 276 -28.75 24.32 -4.80
CA THR A 276 -29.09 23.48 -3.66
C THR A 276 -28.96 24.27 -2.37
N GLU A 277 -30.03 24.32 -1.59
CA GLU A 277 -30.08 24.83 -0.23
C GLU A 277 -30.24 23.63 0.71
N ASN A 278 -29.29 23.43 1.61
CA ASN A 278 -29.35 22.40 2.64
C ASN A 278 -29.46 23.08 4.01
N ARG A 279 -30.64 23.00 4.62
CA ARG A 279 -31.00 23.67 5.88
C ARG A 279 -30.46 22.93 7.10
N GLU A 280 -30.32 21.61 7.01
CA GLU A 280 -29.75 20.78 8.08
C GLU A 280 -28.25 21.03 8.25
N LYS A 281 -27.50 20.96 7.14
CA LYS A 281 -26.05 21.20 7.10
C LYS A 281 -25.69 22.68 6.92
N LYS A 282 -26.71 23.53 6.80
CA LYS A 282 -26.63 24.99 6.66
C LYS A 282 -25.62 25.44 5.61
N TYR A 283 -25.83 24.98 4.38
CA TYR A 283 -25.06 25.46 3.23
C TYR A 283 -25.94 25.65 2.00
N GLU A 284 -25.51 26.54 1.14
CA GLU A 284 -26.04 26.80 -0.19
C GLU A 284 -24.96 26.46 -1.23
N GLU A 285 -25.39 25.86 -2.33
CA GLU A 285 -24.53 25.45 -3.44
C GLU A 285 -25.14 25.92 -4.76
N VAL A 286 -24.36 26.65 -5.54
CA VAL A 286 -24.70 27.10 -6.88
C VAL A 286 -23.70 26.50 -7.85
N ASN A 287 -24.18 25.87 -8.92
CA ASN A 287 -23.36 25.29 -9.95
C ASN A 287 -23.72 25.90 -11.31
N TYR A 288 -22.69 26.29 -12.06
CA TYR A 288 -22.77 26.73 -13.44
C TYR A 288 -21.86 25.84 -14.30
N LEU A 289 -22.39 25.24 -15.37
CA LEU A 289 -21.59 24.37 -16.26
C LEU A 289 -20.85 23.27 -15.47
N TRP A 290 -21.58 22.50 -14.68
CA TRP A 290 -20.98 21.45 -13.85
C TRP A 290 -20.08 20.52 -14.70
N PRO A 291 -18.85 20.18 -14.25
CA PRO A 291 -18.24 20.50 -12.95
C PRO A 291 -17.35 21.77 -12.95
N LEU A 292 -17.40 22.62 -13.98
CA LEU A 292 -16.43 23.69 -14.22
C LEU A 292 -16.56 24.84 -13.22
N VAL A 293 -17.76 25.41 -13.08
CA VAL A 293 -17.99 26.59 -12.24
C VAL A 293 -18.98 26.27 -11.13
N GLY A 294 -18.66 26.62 -9.89
CA GLY A 294 -19.59 26.45 -8.79
C GLY A 294 -19.06 26.93 -7.46
N THR A 295 -19.98 27.38 -6.62
CA THR A 295 -19.71 27.95 -5.31
C THR A 295 -20.54 27.25 -4.25
N VAL A 296 -19.93 26.95 -3.10
CA VAL A 296 -20.61 26.46 -1.91
C VAL A 296 -20.34 27.44 -0.78
N ARG A 297 -21.37 27.83 -0.04
CA ARG A 297 -21.29 28.72 1.12
C ARG A 297 -22.06 28.09 2.27
N GLY A 298 -21.43 27.90 3.42
CA GLY A 298 -22.08 27.32 4.59
C GLY A 298 -21.18 27.32 5.82
N GLU A 299 -21.75 27.00 6.99
CA GLU A 299 -21.03 27.08 8.27
C GLU A 299 -19.77 26.18 8.31
N ASN A 300 -19.90 24.94 7.80
CA ASN A 300 -18.85 23.92 7.85
C ASN A 300 -18.31 23.52 6.45
N ARG A 301 -18.69 24.25 5.41
CA ARG A 301 -18.24 23.96 4.04
C ARG A 301 -18.28 25.22 3.20
N SER A 302 -17.12 25.63 2.71
CA SER A 302 -17.00 26.64 1.67
C SER A 302 -16.28 26.05 0.46
N LYS A 303 -16.71 26.42 -0.75
CA LYS A 303 -16.05 26.01 -1.98
C LYS A 303 -16.15 27.11 -3.02
N ASP A 304 -15.05 27.37 -3.72
CA ASP A 304 -14.99 28.19 -4.92
C ASP A 304 -14.35 27.37 -6.02
N SER A 305 -15.03 27.16 -7.13
CA SER A 305 -14.52 26.34 -8.23
C SER A 305 -14.73 27.04 -9.55
N TYR A 306 -13.62 27.23 -10.26
CA TYR A 306 -13.51 27.85 -11.58
C TYR A 306 -12.49 27.05 -12.39
N LEU A 307 -12.81 25.79 -12.67
CA LEU A 307 -11.92 24.91 -13.43
C LEU A 307 -11.83 25.36 -14.90
N PRO A 308 -10.67 25.18 -15.53
CA PRO A 308 -9.46 24.52 -15.00
C PRO A 308 -8.56 25.43 -14.14
N PHE A 309 -8.86 26.71 -13.95
CA PHE A 309 -7.90 27.66 -13.38
C PHE A 309 -7.70 27.54 -11.87
N TYR A 310 -8.79 27.45 -11.11
CA TYR A 310 -8.72 27.45 -9.65
C TYR A 310 -9.88 26.68 -9.04
N SER A 311 -9.63 25.95 -7.96
CA SER A 311 -10.68 25.39 -7.11
C SER A 311 -10.19 25.33 -5.68
N HIS A 312 -10.96 25.80 -4.72
CA HIS A 312 -10.63 25.77 -3.30
C HIS A 312 -11.83 25.30 -2.51
N GLU A 313 -11.64 24.33 -1.63
CA GLU A 313 -12.67 23.76 -0.77
C GLU A 313 -12.14 23.68 0.66
N THR A 314 -12.90 24.22 1.60
CA THR A 314 -12.58 24.25 3.04
C THR A 314 -13.69 23.56 3.83
N ARG A 315 -13.28 22.74 4.81
CA ARG A 315 -14.10 22.07 5.83
C ARG A 315 -13.35 22.14 7.17
N PRO A 316 -13.99 21.91 8.33
CA PRO A 316 -13.37 22.12 9.65
C PRO A 316 -11.96 21.57 9.84
N GLU A 317 -11.68 20.38 9.31
CA GLU A 317 -10.37 19.71 9.45
C GLU A 317 -9.70 19.39 8.11
N TRP A 318 -10.24 19.91 7.00
CA TRP A 318 -9.79 19.52 5.67
C TRP A 318 -9.87 20.66 4.68
N GLU A 319 -8.79 20.86 3.95
CA GLU A 319 -8.65 21.86 2.91
C GLU A 319 -8.14 21.21 1.63
N LYS A 320 -8.62 21.68 0.48
CA LYS A 320 -8.15 21.23 -0.83
C LYS A 320 -8.17 22.38 -1.82
N SER A 321 -7.03 22.56 -2.48
CA SER A 321 -6.84 23.55 -3.52
C SER A 321 -6.34 22.90 -4.82
N TRP A 322 -6.84 23.39 -5.95
CA TRP A 322 -6.34 23.14 -7.28
C TRP A 322 -5.94 24.45 -7.93
N TYR A 323 -4.78 24.44 -8.57
CA TYR A 323 -4.28 25.56 -9.38
C TYR A 323 -3.95 25.01 -10.77
N PHE A 324 -4.56 25.61 -11.78
CA PHE A 324 -4.44 25.19 -13.18
C PHE A 324 -4.62 23.68 -13.35
N TRP A 325 -5.73 23.13 -12.87
CA TRP A 325 -6.06 21.71 -12.99
C TRP A 325 -5.71 21.19 -14.40
N PRO A 326 -4.95 20.08 -14.52
CA PRO A 326 -4.48 19.19 -13.44
C PRO A 326 -3.05 19.47 -12.92
N ILE A 327 -2.48 20.66 -13.15
CA ILE A 327 -1.07 20.98 -12.89
C ILE A 327 -0.72 20.87 -11.41
N TYR A 328 -1.37 21.60 -10.50
CA TYR A 328 -1.02 21.57 -9.08
C TYR A 328 -2.23 21.34 -8.19
N LYS A 329 -2.06 20.43 -7.23
CA LYS A 329 -3.04 20.10 -6.19
C LYS A 329 -2.38 20.20 -4.83
N HIS A 330 -3.04 20.87 -3.91
CA HIS A 330 -2.69 20.91 -2.50
C HIS A 330 -3.86 20.34 -1.68
N GLU A 331 -3.57 19.47 -0.73
CA GLU A 331 -4.55 18.93 0.22
C GLU A 331 -3.97 18.98 1.61
N GLU A 332 -4.79 19.39 2.58
CA GLU A 332 -4.38 19.44 3.97
C GLU A 332 -5.46 18.84 4.86
N ILE A 333 -5.05 18.01 5.82
CA ILE A 333 -5.88 17.56 6.94
C ILE A 333 -5.27 18.18 8.20
N LYS A 334 -6.07 18.90 8.97
CA LYS A 334 -5.67 19.57 10.21
C LYS A 334 -6.60 19.13 11.33
N SER A 335 -6.10 18.29 12.22
CA SER A 335 -6.77 17.92 13.48
C SER A 335 -5.79 18.07 14.65
N ASP A 336 -6.29 18.01 15.88
CA ASP A 336 -5.46 18.13 17.10
C ASP A 336 -4.49 16.95 17.29
N ILE A 337 -4.78 15.80 16.68
CA ILE A 337 -3.99 14.57 16.82
C ILE A 337 -3.16 14.24 15.58
N PHE A 338 -3.50 14.82 14.44
CA PHE A 338 -2.91 14.46 13.15
C PHE A 338 -2.99 15.63 12.18
N ARG A 339 -1.84 15.93 11.56
CA ARG A 339 -1.74 16.84 10.43
C ARG A 339 -1.15 16.12 9.24
N GLN A 340 -1.73 16.32 8.06
CA GLN A 340 -1.22 15.79 6.82
C GLN A 340 -1.29 16.84 5.72
N GLU A 341 -0.19 17.01 5.01
CA GLU A 341 -0.05 17.94 3.89
C GLU A 341 0.38 17.15 2.65
N ILE A 342 -0.37 17.29 1.57
CA ILE A 342 -0.13 16.58 0.32
C ILE A 342 -0.09 17.56 -0.84
N ASP A 343 1.09 17.67 -1.46
CA ASP A 343 1.29 18.39 -2.71
C ASP A 343 1.43 17.42 -3.87
N ARG A 344 0.78 17.74 -5.00
CA ARG A 344 0.90 16.97 -6.24
C ARG A 344 1.08 17.89 -7.43
N VAL A 345 2.01 17.54 -8.31
CA VAL A 345 2.12 18.14 -9.64
C VAL A 345 1.78 17.07 -10.69
N LEU A 346 0.88 17.40 -11.62
CA LEU A 346 0.42 16.53 -12.70
C LEU A 346 0.07 15.11 -12.20
N PHE A 347 -0.79 15.06 -11.17
CA PHE A 347 -1.26 13.87 -10.45
C PHE A 347 -0.20 13.04 -9.70
N PHE A 348 0.86 12.59 -10.39
CA PHE A 348 1.90 11.71 -9.85
C PHE A 348 3.33 12.09 -10.23
N LEU A 349 3.52 13.07 -11.14
CA LEU A 349 4.86 13.47 -11.58
C LEU A 349 5.71 13.96 -10.40
N TYR A 350 5.11 14.79 -9.54
CA TYR A 350 5.61 15.10 -8.21
C TYR A 350 4.53 14.79 -7.19
N ARG A 351 4.92 14.16 -6.09
CA ARG A 351 4.04 13.96 -4.94
C ARG A 351 4.84 14.10 -3.66
N SER A 352 4.48 15.07 -2.82
CA SER A 352 4.96 15.18 -1.45
C SER A 352 3.82 14.86 -0.50
N ASN A 353 4.08 14.02 0.50
CA ASN A 353 3.17 13.73 1.60
C ASN A 353 3.95 13.92 2.89
N HIS A 354 3.51 14.86 3.71
CA HIS A 354 4.09 15.14 5.01
C HIS A 354 3.02 14.89 6.07
N GLU A 355 3.31 14.01 7.00
CA GLU A 355 2.42 13.62 8.09
C GLU A 355 3.09 13.95 9.42
N TYR A 356 2.31 14.45 10.35
CA TYR A 356 2.77 14.91 11.65
C TYR A 356 1.76 14.56 12.73
N TRP A 357 2.24 14.03 13.85
CA TRP A 357 1.46 13.70 15.04
C TRP A 357 1.84 14.65 16.17
N PRO A 358 1.10 15.76 16.39
CA PRO A 358 1.47 16.81 17.33
C PRO A 358 1.68 16.34 18.77
N LYS A 359 0.94 15.30 19.20
CA LYS A 359 1.03 14.77 20.57
C LYS A 359 2.32 14.00 20.82
N ASP A 360 2.76 13.22 19.84
CA ASP A 360 3.94 12.36 19.97
C ASP A 360 5.22 13.06 19.46
N GLY A 361 5.07 14.21 18.80
CA GLY A 361 6.17 14.92 18.14
C GLY A 361 6.78 14.17 16.96
N GLN A 362 6.12 13.09 16.51
CA GLN A 362 6.60 12.24 15.42
C GLN A 362 6.17 12.83 14.06
N ASP A 363 7.03 12.63 13.08
CA ASP A 363 6.79 13.08 11.71
C ASP A 363 7.20 12.03 10.69
N ARG A 364 6.53 12.04 9.54
CA ARG A 364 6.79 11.13 8.44
C ARG A 364 6.70 11.91 7.14
N GLN A 365 7.72 11.78 6.29
CA GLN A 365 7.74 12.47 5.00
C GLN A 365 7.97 11.47 3.87
N ARG A 366 7.28 11.68 2.77
CA ARG A 366 7.47 10.91 1.53
C ARG A 366 7.36 11.84 0.34
N THR A 367 8.43 11.99 -0.41
CA THR A 367 8.47 12.82 -1.61
C THR A 367 8.93 11.99 -2.80
N ALA A 368 8.17 12.02 -3.88
CA ALA A 368 8.46 11.27 -5.09
C ALA A 368 8.45 12.20 -6.31
N VAL A 369 9.45 12.04 -7.16
CA VAL A 369 9.53 12.67 -8.49
C VAL A 369 9.65 11.55 -9.50
N TRP A 370 8.60 11.31 -10.29
CA TRP A 370 8.62 10.26 -11.31
C TRP A 370 9.49 10.69 -12.51
N PRO A 371 10.34 9.80 -13.07
CA PRO A 371 10.77 8.49 -12.56
C PRO A 371 12.08 8.60 -11.74
N LEU A 372 12.48 9.81 -11.35
CA LEU A 372 13.83 10.16 -10.89
C LEU A 372 14.16 9.65 -9.49
N PHE A 373 13.34 9.97 -8.47
CA PHE A 373 13.68 9.61 -7.10
C PHE A 373 12.47 9.43 -6.18
N LEU A 374 12.73 8.70 -5.10
CA LEU A 374 11.86 8.56 -3.95
C LEU A 374 12.65 8.90 -2.69
N TYR A 375 12.18 9.90 -1.96
CA TYR A 375 12.64 10.28 -0.63
C TYR A 375 11.62 9.82 0.42
N LYS A 376 12.10 9.24 1.52
CA LYS A 376 11.30 8.85 2.67
C LYS A 376 12.01 9.24 3.97
N ARG A 377 11.27 9.75 4.94
CA ARG A 377 11.67 9.93 6.33
C ARG A 377 10.71 9.16 7.22
N THR A 378 11.22 8.23 8.00
CA THR A 378 10.42 7.46 8.97
C THR A 378 10.24 8.25 10.27
N THR A 379 9.29 7.81 11.10
CA THR A 379 9.02 8.35 12.43
C THR A 379 10.22 8.23 13.37
N ASP A 380 11.11 7.27 13.12
CA ASP A 380 12.38 7.10 13.86
C ASP A 380 13.48 8.09 13.43
N GLY A 381 13.16 9.05 12.56
CA GLY A 381 14.10 10.05 12.05
C GLY A 381 15.07 9.54 10.98
N VAL A 382 14.90 8.31 10.49
CA VAL A 382 15.73 7.75 9.43
C VAL A 382 15.24 8.24 8.07
N SER A 383 16.10 8.97 7.38
CA SER A 383 15.87 9.43 6.02
C SER A 383 16.49 8.48 5.00
N SER A 384 15.84 8.35 3.85
CA SER A 384 16.32 7.54 2.74
C SER A 384 15.97 8.16 1.39
N VAL A 385 16.86 7.99 0.42
CA VAL A 385 16.63 8.36 -0.98
C VAL A 385 16.98 7.18 -1.87
N SER A 386 16.16 6.94 -2.89
CA SER A 386 16.35 5.86 -3.87
C SER A 386 16.17 6.39 -5.29
N LEU A 387 17.07 6.03 -6.19
CA LEU A 387 17.09 6.45 -7.59
C LEU A 387 17.48 5.29 -8.53
N PRO A 388 16.83 5.15 -9.69
CA PRO A 388 15.52 5.70 -10.08
C PRO A 388 14.35 5.08 -9.29
N ALA A 389 13.17 5.72 -9.37
CA ALA A 389 11.90 5.27 -8.75
C ALA A 389 10.72 5.32 -9.76
N PRO A 390 10.75 4.50 -10.83
CA PRO A 390 9.78 4.53 -11.92
C PRO A 390 8.38 4.01 -11.53
N VAL A 391 8.26 3.11 -10.54
CA VAL A 391 6.97 2.49 -10.19
C VAL A 391 6.48 2.97 -8.83
N GLU A 392 7.36 3.11 -7.85
CA GLU A 392 7.01 3.42 -6.47
C GLU A 392 6.40 4.83 -6.30
N SER A 393 6.70 5.74 -7.22
CA SER A 393 6.11 7.08 -7.27
C SER A 393 4.61 7.04 -7.65
N ILE A 394 4.18 6.05 -8.44
CA ILE A 394 2.79 5.85 -8.87
C ILE A 394 2.07 4.88 -7.93
N LEU A 395 2.71 3.75 -7.61
CA LEU A 395 2.15 2.66 -6.82
C LEU A 395 2.93 2.49 -5.52
N ASP A 396 2.35 2.95 -4.42
CA ASP A 396 2.91 2.76 -3.08
C ASP A 396 2.49 1.39 -2.53
N LYS A 397 3.16 0.34 -3.01
CA LYS A 397 2.92 -1.06 -2.62
C LYS A 397 4.22 -1.71 -2.17
N GLU A 398 4.18 -2.27 -0.98
CA GLU A 398 5.34 -2.93 -0.36
C GLU A 398 5.89 -4.09 -1.21
N GLY A 399 5.01 -4.84 -1.87
CA GLY A 399 5.41 -5.90 -2.81
C GLY A 399 6.27 -5.40 -3.98
N ILE A 400 6.04 -4.18 -4.49
CA ILE A 400 6.89 -3.56 -5.52
C ILE A 400 8.25 -3.17 -4.92
N GLU A 401 8.24 -2.54 -3.76
CA GLU A 401 9.46 -2.09 -3.08
C GLU A 401 10.38 -3.24 -2.67
N LYS A 402 9.82 -4.39 -2.30
CA LYS A 402 10.59 -5.57 -1.89
C LYS A 402 11.10 -6.41 -3.07
N ASN A 403 10.29 -6.57 -4.14
CA ASN A 403 10.60 -7.46 -5.27
C ASN A 403 11.26 -6.75 -6.46
N TRP A 404 10.69 -5.64 -6.91
CA TRP A 404 11.05 -5.05 -8.19
C TRP A 404 11.99 -3.87 -8.03
N ALA A 405 11.73 -3.02 -7.04
CA ALA A 405 12.50 -1.81 -6.81
C ALA A 405 14.03 -2.01 -6.75
N PRO A 406 14.54 -3.06 -6.08
CA PRO A 406 15.99 -3.28 -6.01
C PRO A 406 16.62 -3.56 -7.38
N LEU A 407 15.86 -3.99 -8.40
CA LEU A 407 16.38 -4.28 -9.75
C LEU A 407 16.65 -3.03 -10.58
N TRP A 408 16.01 -1.90 -10.28
CA TRP A 408 16.25 -0.64 -11.00
C TRP A 408 16.89 0.43 -10.13
N ARG A 409 16.91 0.31 -8.80
CA ARG A 409 17.56 1.26 -7.90
C ARG A 409 19.08 1.19 -8.04
N ILE A 410 19.62 2.10 -8.84
CA ILE A 410 21.06 2.27 -9.08
C ILE A 410 21.73 2.96 -7.89
N TYR A 411 21.09 3.95 -7.28
CA TYR A 411 21.63 4.65 -6.11
C TYR A 411 20.64 4.61 -4.95
N GLN A 412 21.15 4.29 -3.77
CA GLN A 412 20.37 4.31 -2.54
C GLN A 412 21.23 4.93 -1.44
N ARG A 413 20.64 5.82 -0.64
CA ARG A 413 21.30 6.35 0.56
C ARG A 413 20.32 6.40 1.70
N ARG A 414 20.77 5.99 2.88
CA ARG A 414 20.06 6.04 4.16
C ARG A 414 20.91 6.79 5.17
N TRP A 415 20.30 7.61 6.00
CA TRP A 415 20.98 8.34 7.05
C TRP A 415 20.04 8.67 8.20
N ASP A 416 20.59 8.82 9.40
CA ASP A 416 19.86 9.22 10.59
C ASP A 416 20.31 10.60 11.09
N GLN A 417 19.69 11.08 12.17
CA GLN A 417 20.05 12.35 12.81
C GLN A 417 21.34 12.27 13.63
N ALA A 418 21.78 11.06 14.01
CA ALA A 418 23.03 10.83 14.74
C ALA A 418 24.28 10.91 13.85
N GLY A 419 24.10 11.10 12.54
CA GLY A 419 25.18 11.21 11.55
C GLY A 419 25.61 9.88 10.95
N ASN A 420 24.93 8.78 11.29
CA ASN A 420 25.16 7.50 10.62
C ASN A 420 24.59 7.56 9.21
N SER A 421 25.31 6.98 8.25
CA SER A 421 24.83 6.94 6.88
C SER A 421 25.35 5.71 6.14
N ALA A 422 24.54 5.19 5.24
CA ALA A 422 24.90 4.10 4.33
C ALA A 422 24.45 4.48 2.91
N SER A 423 25.37 4.48 1.96
CA SER A 423 25.13 4.79 0.56
C SER A 423 25.64 3.66 -0.32
N THR A 424 24.89 3.36 -1.37
CA THR A 424 25.22 2.32 -2.34
C THR A 424 24.98 2.84 -3.75
N LEU A 425 25.86 2.49 -4.68
CA LEU A 425 25.78 2.83 -6.09
C LEU A 425 26.07 1.56 -6.92
N PHE A 426 25.26 1.31 -7.93
CA PHE A 426 25.27 0.12 -8.79
C PHE A 426 25.37 -1.18 -7.98
N TRP A 427 24.47 -1.37 -7.01
CA TRP A 427 24.41 -2.59 -6.17
C TRP A 427 25.75 -2.91 -5.48
N ASN A 428 26.32 -1.92 -4.81
CA ASN A 428 27.59 -2.00 -4.06
C ASN A 428 28.85 -2.10 -4.93
N LEU A 429 28.80 -1.69 -6.21
CA LEU A 429 30.03 -1.37 -6.96
C LEU A 429 30.81 -0.28 -6.22
N TYR A 430 30.08 0.75 -5.78
CA TYR A 430 30.53 1.69 -4.79
C TYR A 430 29.58 1.65 -3.59
N TRP A 431 30.16 1.58 -2.39
CA TRP A 431 29.41 1.75 -1.15
C TRP A 431 30.20 2.58 -0.15
N HIS A 432 29.47 3.28 0.70
CA HIS A 432 30.02 4.16 1.72
C HIS A 432 29.16 4.06 2.98
N GLU A 433 29.77 3.75 4.10
CA GLU A 433 29.13 3.57 5.39
C GLU A 433 29.88 4.36 6.46
N ARG A 434 29.13 5.15 7.23
CA ARG A 434 29.61 5.89 8.38
C ARG A 434 28.76 5.51 9.58
N ARG A 435 29.40 5.08 10.66
CA ARG A 435 28.75 4.74 11.93
C ARG A 435 29.52 5.40 13.08
N GLY A 436 29.03 6.53 13.58
CA GLY A 436 29.76 7.37 14.54
C GLY A 436 31.14 7.78 14.00
N ASP A 437 32.20 7.30 14.66
CA ASP A 437 33.60 7.54 14.30
C ASP A 437 34.13 6.55 13.25
N GLU A 438 33.40 5.47 12.97
CA GLU A 438 33.78 4.47 11.99
C GLU A 438 33.40 4.90 10.59
N LEU A 439 34.33 4.72 9.66
CA LEU A 439 34.15 5.03 8.24
C LEU A 439 34.65 3.86 7.41
N ALA A 440 33.79 3.34 6.54
CA ALA A 440 34.15 2.32 5.59
C ALA A 440 33.60 2.65 4.21
N TYR A 441 34.41 2.51 3.17
CA TYR A 441 33.95 2.65 1.81
C TYR A 441 34.75 1.75 0.88
N GLU A 442 34.17 1.45 -0.27
CA GLU A 442 34.85 0.68 -1.30
C GLU A 442 34.30 1.05 -2.66
N LEU A 443 35.20 1.11 -3.64
CA LEU A 443 34.92 1.12 -5.08
C LEU A 443 35.58 -0.12 -5.67
N PHE A 444 34.79 -1.15 -5.96
CA PHE A 444 35.29 -2.43 -6.43
C PHE A 444 35.85 -2.34 -7.87
N PRO A 445 36.98 -2.99 -8.19
CA PRO A 445 37.96 -3.64 -7.29
C PRO A 445 39.05 -2.66 -6.81
N LEU A 446 38.97 -1.38 -7.17
CA LEU A 446 40.05 -0.41 -7.14
C LEU A 446 40.54 -0.07 -5.74
N ILE A 447 39.64 0.27 -4.82
CA ILE A 447 40.00 0.78 -3.49
C ILE A 447 38.99 0.31 -2.46
N SER A 448 39.46 -0.12 -1.30
CA SER A 448 38.68 -0.35 -0.10
C SER A 448 39.37 0.32 1.07
N TYR A 449 38.60 1.03 1.88
CA TYR A 449 39.09 1.76 3.02
C TYR A 449 38.21 1.46 4.23
N ARG A 450 38.83 1.20 5.37
CA ARG A 450 38.16 1.00 6.65
C ARG A 450 38.93 1.76 7.71
N ASN A 451 38.21 2.53 8.51
CA ASN A 451 38.75 3.28 9.63
C ASN A 451 37.86 3.04 10.84
N THR A 452 38.42 2.45 11.88
CA THR A 452 37.81 2.26 13.20
C THR A 452 38.64 3.01 14.24
N LYS A 453 38.22 2.97 15.51
CA LYS A 453 38.95 3.65 16.60
C LYS A 453 40.37 3.13 16.79
N SER A 454 40.63 1.87 16.47
CA SER A 454 41.92 1.21 16.71
C SER A 454 42.68 0.83 15.44
N GLU A 455 41.98 0.71 14.31
CA GLU A 455 42.49 0.11 13.09
C GLU A 455 42.13 0.95 11.87
N ARG A 456 43.12 1.26 11.05
CA ARG A 456 42.94 1.89 9.74
C ARG A 456 43.51 0.98 8.67
N GLU A 457 42.71 0.62 7.69
CA GLU A 457 43.09 -0.28 6.60
C GLU A 457 42.75 0.35 5.24
N LEU A 458 43.73 0.39 4.35
CA LEU A 458 43.58 0.80 2.96
C LEU A 458 44.04 -0.35 2.06
N LYS A 459 43.14 -0.86 1.23
CA LYS A 459 43.42 -1.90 0.23
C LYS A 459 43.25 -1.32 -1.17
N LEU A 460 44.25 -1.50 -2.03
CA LEU A 460 44.18 -1.21 -3.46
C LEU A 460 44.10 -2.53 -4.23
N LEU A 461 43.30 -2.54 -5.29
CA LEU A 461 43.10 -3.70 -6.17
C LEU A 461 42.84 -4.99 -5.37
N LYS A 462 41.91 -4.90 -4.41
CA LYS A 462 41.52 -6.01 -3.52
C LYS A 462 42.64 -6.61 -2.65
N GLY A 463 43.68 -5.84 -2.34
CA GLY A 463 44.78 -6.29 -1.48
C GLY A 463 46.04 -6.67 -2.25
N LEU A 464 46.14 -6.30 -3.53
CA LEU A 464 47.42 -6.25 -4.22
C LEU A 464 48.42 -5.38 -3.44
N ILE A 465 47.91 -4.28 -2.88
CA ILE A 465 48.61 -3.44 -1.92
C ILE A 465 47.64 -3.22 -0.75
N SER A 466 48.05 -3.59 0.46
CA SER A 466 47.28 -3.40 1.68
C SER A 466 48.15 -2.66 2.70
N LEU A 467 47.72 -1.48 3.11
CA LEU A 467 48.32 -0.71 4.19
C LEU A 467 47.38 -0.79 5.39
N LYS A 468 47.83 -1.43 6.46
CA LYS A 468 47.08 -1.56 7.70
C LYS A 468 47.84 -0.88 8.83
N ARG A 469 47.15 -0.10 9.63
CA ARG A 469 47.69 0.58 10.81
C ARG A 469 46.86 0.21 12.02
N ASN A 470 47.52 -0.37 13.02
CA ASN A 470 46.94 -0.73 14.31
C ASN A 470 47.66 0.08 15.39
N GLY A 471 47.10 1.23 15.78
CA GLY A 471 47.77 2.14 16.71
C GLY A 471 49.08 2.72 16.13
N GLU A 472 50.22 2.29 16.69
CA GLU A 472 51.58 2.72 16.28
C GLU A 472 52.22 1.78 15.25
N GLU A 473 51.73 0.55 15.10
CA GLU A 473 52.25 -0.42 14.12
C GLU A 473 51.60 -0.20 12.75
N GLU A 474 52.41 -0.12 11.71
CA GLU A 474 52.03 -0.09 10.30
C GLU A 474 52.50 -1.39 9.62
N ASP A 475 51.62 -1.98 8.81
CA ASP A 475 51.85 -3.24 8.08
C ASP A 475 51.51 -3.01 6.60
N LEU A 476 52.48 -3.26 5.73
CA LEU A 476 52.32 -3.25 4.28
C LEU A 476 52.38 -4.66 3.72
N SER A 477 51.24 -5.18 3.29
CA SER A 477 51.14 -6.45 2.58
C SER A 477 51.05 -6.20 1.06
N LEU A 478 51.79 -7.01 0.29
CA LEU A 478 51.81 -6.96 -1.18
C LEU A 478 51.35 -8.30 -1.75
N LEU A 479 50.80 -8.28 -2.97
CA LEU A 479 50.44 -9.49 -3.74
C LEU A 479 49.47 -10.43 -3.01
N TRP A 480 48.51 -9.89 -2.25
CA TRP A 480 47.54 -10.66 -1.46
C TRP A 480 48.15 -11.59 -0.40
N LEU A 481 49.42 -11.40 -0.05
CA LEU A 481 50.09 -12.22 0.95
C LEU A 481 49.52 -11.92 2.35
N PRO A 482 49.36 -12.95 3.21
CA PRO A 482 48.84 -12.78 4.57
C PRO A 482 49.87 -12.17 5.55
N PHE A 483 51.09 -11.92 5.09
CA PHE A 483 52.18 -11.29 5.83
C PHE A 483 52.71 -10.09 5.05
N GLY A 484 53.09 -9.04 5.78
CA GLY A 484 53.61 -7.81 5.21
C GLY A 484 54.84 -7.29 5.96
N LEU A 485 55.41 -6.22 5.40
CA LEU A 485 56.48 -5.46 6.02
C LEU A 485 55.87 -4.65 7.16
N LYS A 486 56.23 -5.00 8.39
CA LYS A 486 55.83 -4.27 9.58
C LYS A 486 56.87 -3.23 9.95
N TRP A 487 56.43 -2.01 10.23
CA TRP A 487 57.27 -0.95 10.80
C TRP A 487 56.43 -0.11 11.77
N GLY A 488 57.09 0.66 12.63
CA GLY A 488 56.41 1.34 13.74
C GLY A 488 56.59 0.58 15.04
N HIS A 489 57.84 0.47 15.47
CA HIS A 489 58.17 0.48 16.88
C HIS A 489 59.43 1.33 17.05
N LYS A 490 59.42 2.20 18.07
CA LYS A 490 60.62 2.46 18.86
C LYS A 490 60.71 1.39 19.93
#